data_AF-A0A1J5B2N1-F1
#
_entry.id   AF-A0A1J5B2N1-F1
#
_cell.length_a   1.000
_cell.length_b   1.000
_cell.length_c   1.000
_cell.angle_alpha   90.00
_cell.angle_beta   90.00
_cell.angle_gamma   90.00
#
_symmetry.space_group_name_H-M   'P 1'
#
loop_
_entity.id
_entity.type
_entity.pdbx_description
1 polymer ?
#
loop_
_entity_poly.entity_id
_entity_poly.type
_entity_poly.pdbx_seq_one_letter_code
_entity_poly.pdbx_strand_id
1 'polypeptide(L)'
;MFVRQKKNRSGTTSVVVVTKSHGIFKELKTIGVSDDCIQIEKFINQAQQWIQHYKGELDVFQQSAKEQEERHLQNICYLTLKTC
;
A
#
# COMPACT_ATOMS: atom_id res chain seq x y z
N MET A 1 -0.88 6.44 -0.86
CA MET A 1 0.56 6.23 -0.56
C MET A 1 1.38 7.06 -1.52
N PHE A 2 2.45 7.70 -1.04
CA PHE A 2 3.37 8.49 -1.86
C PHE A 2 4.79 8.44 -1.27
N VAL A 3 5.78 8.79 -2.08
CA VAL A 3 7.19 8.87 -1.68
C VAL A 3 7.45 10.23 -1.04
N ARG A 4 8.06 10.26 0.14
CA ARG A 4 8.48 11.46 0.84
C ARG A 4 9.99 11.43 1.04
N GLN A 5 10.65 12.52 0.67
CA GLN A 5 12.06 12.76 0.96
C GLN A 5 12.16 13.61 2.22
N LYS A 6 12.93 13.15 3.20
CA LYS A 6 13.12 13.82 4.48
C LYS A 6 14.59 14.19 4.63
N LYS A 7 14.90 15.48 4.61
CA LYS A 7 16.25 15.98 4.89
C LYS A 7 16.52 15.88 6.39
N ASN A 8 17.61 15.20 6.74
CA ASN A 8 18.08 15.04 8.12
C ASN A 8 19.05 16.17 8.48
N ARG A 9 19.14 16.49 9.78
CA ARG A 9 20.09 17.50 10.27
C ARG A 9 21.56 17.15 9.99
N SER A 10 21.86 15.86 9.76
CA SER A 10 23.19 15.35 9.39
C SER A 10 23.58 15.61 7.93
N GLY A 11 22.69 16.17 7.09
CA GLY A 11 22.93 16.38 5.66
C GLY A 11 22.47 15.25 4.76
N THR A 12 22.10 14.09 5.31
CA THR A 12 21.54 12.98 4.54
C THR A 12 20.05 13.17 4.25
N THR A 13 19.54 12.49 3.22
CA THR A 13 18.12 12.43 2.89
C THR A 13 17.58 11.02 3.06
N SER A 14 16.52 10.88 3.85
CA SER A 14 15.78 9.63 3.97
C SER A 14 14.65 9.58 2.96
N VAL A 15 14.54 8.48 2.20
CA VAL A 15 13.44 8.22 1.28
C VAL A 15 12.48 7.23 1.94
N VAL A 16 11.25 7.68 2.19
CA VAL A 16 10.23 6.91 2.91
C VAL A 16 8.92 6.88 2.13
N VAL A 17 8.21 5.76 2.21
CA VAL A 17 6.84 5.63 1.71
C VAL A 17 5.88 5.94 2.84
N VAL A 18 4.98 6.89 2.59
CA VAL A 18 3.97 7.33 3.54
C VAL A 18 2.56 7.13 2.99
N THR A 19 1.63 6.88 3.89
CA THR A 19 0.20 6.95 3.60
C THR A 19 -0.46 8.08 4.38
N LYS A 20 -1.58 8.58 3.86
CA LYS A 20 -2.43 9.54 4.53
C LYS A 20 -3.81 8.92 4.68
N SER A 21 -4.24 8.72 5.91
CA SER A 21 -5.57 8.19 6.25
C SER A 21 -6.14 9.03 7.39
N HIS A 22 -7.38 9.49 7.25
CA HIS A 22 -8.04 10.34 8.26
C HIS A 22 -7.20 11.57 8.69
N GLY A 23 -6.51 12.20 7.74
CA GLY A 23 -5.64 13.35 8.01
C GLY A 23 -4.30 13.02 8.67
N ILE A 24 -4.10 11.79 9.13
CA ILE A 24 -2.87 11.33 9.79
C ILE A 24 -1.91 10.77 8.74
N PHE A 25 -0.66 11.23 8.80
CA PHE A 25 0.42 10.64 8.01
C PHE A 25 1.04 9.47 8.77
N LYS A 26 1.09 8.31 8.13
CA LYS A 26 1.76 7.11 8.66
C LYS A 26 2.89 6.70 7.73
N GLU A 27 4.09 6.54 8.28
CA GLU A 27 5.21 5.94 7.57
C GLU A 27 4.98 4.42 7.45
N LEU A 28 5.08 3.90 6.23
CA LEU A 28 4.89 2.49 5.93
C LEU A 28 6.22 1.75 5.81
N LYS A 29 7.17 2.37 5.10
CA LYS A 29 8.45 1.76 4.79
C LYS A 29 9.52 2.83 4.57
N THR A 30 10.68 2.64 5.17
CA THR A 30 11.90 3.35 4.78
C THR A 30 12.60 2.55 3.70
N ILE A 31 12.90 3.20 2.56
CA ILE A 31 13.63 2.56 1.46
C ILE A 31 15.13 2.67 1.69
N GLY A 32 15.59 3.85 2.08
CA GLY A 32 17.00 4.09 2.34
C GLY A 32 17.28 5.51 2.80
N VAL A 33 18.54 5.74 3.17
CA VAL A 33 19.07 7.04 3.57
C VAL A 33 20.41 7.22 2.88
N SER A 34 20.62 8.37 2.24
CA SER A 34 21.90 8.71 1.62
C SER A 34 22.03 10.23 1.45
N ASP A 35 23.24 10.72 1.37
CA ASP A 35 23.63 12.07 0.96
C ASP A 35 23.99 12.16 -0.54
N ASP A 36 24.18 11.03 -1.23
CA ASP A 36 24.43 10.99 -2.67
C ASP A 36 23.13 11.10 -3.46
N CYS A 37 23.09 12.06 -4.39
CA CYS A 37 21.94 12.33 -5.25
C CYS A 37 21.56 11.13 -6.12
N ILE A 38 22.55 10.41 -6.65
CA ILE A 38 22.31 9.24 -7.53
C ILE A 38 21.66 8.12 -6.72
N GLN A 39 22.17 7.87 -5.51
CA GLN A 39 21.59 6.88 -4.62
C GLN A 39 20.18 7.26 -4.14
N ILE A 40 19.93 8.55 -3.88
CA ILE A 40 18.58 9.06 -3.54
C ILE A 40 17.61 8.80 -4.70
N GLU A 41 18.00 9.06 -5.94
CA GLU A 41 17.16 8.81 -7.11
C GLU A 41 16.84 7.31 -7.28
N LYS A 42 17.82 6.44 -7.05
CA LYS A 42 17.60 4.98 -7.01
C LYS A 42 16.57 4.60 -5.95
N PHE A 43 16.67 5.18 -4.74
CA PHE A 43 15.71 4.92 -3.68
C PHE A 43 14.30 5.43 -4.03
N ILE A 44 14.17 6.55 -4.74
CA ILE A 44 12.86 7.06 -5.19
C ILE A 44 12.22 6.07 -6.18
N ASN A 45 12.98 5.57 -7.16
CA ASN A 45 12.49 4.58 -8.11
C ASN A 45 12.06 3.27 -7.41
N GLN A 46 12.87 2.78 -6.47
CA GLN A 46 12.52 1.61 -5.65
C GLN A 46 11.26 1.85 -4.81
N ALA A 47 11.10 3.05 -4.25
CA ALA A 47 9.91 3.42 -3.49
C ALA A 47 8.65 3.38 -4.36
N GLN A 48 8.74 3.87 -5.60
CA GLN A 48 7.62 3.84 -6.55
C GLN A 48 7.24 2.42 -6.94
N GLN A 49 8.22 1.57 -7.26
CA GLN A 49 8.00 0.15 -7.54
C GLN A 49 7.34 -0.56 -6.35
N TRP A 50 7.82 -0.28 -5.14
CA TRP A 50 7.22 -0.81 -3.91
C TRP A 50 5.76 -0.40 -3.74
N ILE A 51 5.41 0.87 -4.01
CA ILE A 51 4.02 1.35 -3.96
C ILE A 51 3.14 0.63 -4.99
N GLN A 52 3.65 0.44 -6.22
CA GLN A 52 2.90 -0.26 -7.27
C GLN A 52 2.62 -1.71 -6.89
N HIS A 53 3.63 -2.43 -6.41
CA HIS A 53 3.49 -3.80 -5.94
C HIS A 53 2.48 -3.92 -4.80
N TYR A 54 2.62 -3.06 -3.78
CA TYR A 54 1.74 -3.07 -2.61
C TYR A 54 0.28 -2.77 -2.96
N LYS A 55 0.03 -1.87 -3.92
CA LYS A 55 -1.32 -1.60 -4.42
C LYS A 55 -1.90 -2.78 -5.19
N GLY A 56 -1.10 -3.43 -6.03
CA GLY A 56 -1.53 -4.60 -6.79
C GLY A 56 -1.93 -5.76 -5.88
N GLU A 57 -1.11 -6.04 -4.86
CA GLU A 57 -1.44 -7.06 -3.84
C GLU A 57 -2.74 -6.72 -3.12
N LEU A 58 -2.92 -5.48 -2.65
CA LEU A 58 -4.15 -5.06 -1.96
C LEU A 58 -5.41 -5.20 -2.83
N ASP A 59 -5.33 -4.87 -4.12
CA ASP A 59 -6.48 -4.97 -5.04
C ASP A 59 -6.91 -6.43 -5.22
N VAL A 60 -5.96 -7.35 -5.36
CA VAL A 60 -6.22 -8.80 -5.43
C VAL A 60 -6.86 -9.33 -4.14
N PHE A 61 -6.38 -8.90 -2.97
CA PHE A 61 -6.99 -9.27 -1.69
C PHE A 61 -8.41 -8.71 -1.54
N GLN A 62 -8.67 -7.49 -2.02
CA GLN A 62 -10.01 -6.89 -1.96
C GLN A 62 -11.01 -7.57 -2.91
N GLN A 63 -10.57 -7.95 -4.12
CA GLN A 63 -11.39 -8.67 -5.08
C GLN A 63 -11.78 -10.05 -4.58
N SER A 64 -10.81 -10.82 -4.08
CA SER A 64 -11.06 -12.15 -3.51
C SER A 64 -11.99 -12.12 -2.28
N ALA A 65 -11.90 -11.09 -1.44
CA ALA A 65 -12.80 -10.91 -0.31
C ALA A 65 -14.25 -10.64 -0.75
N LYS A 66 -14.45 -9.76 -1.75
CA LYS A 66 -15.78 -9.48 -2.32
C LYS A 66 -16.40 -10.71 -2.98
N GLU A 67 -15.62 -11.48 -3.75
CA GLU A 67 -16.11 -12.71 -4.37
C GLU A 67 -16.57 -13.75 -3.34
N GLN A 68 -15.86 -13.87 -2.20
CA GLN A 68 -16.27 -14.78 -1.13
C GLN A 68 -17.57 -14.31 -0.46
N GLU A 69 -17.73 -13.01 -0.25
CA GLU A 69 -18.94 -12.42 0.32
C GLU A 69 -20.14 -12.62 -0.64
N GLU A 70 -19.97 -12.36 -1.94
CA GLU A 70 -21.00 -12.59 -2.95
C GLU A 70 -21.40 -14.08 -3.03
N ARG A 71 -20.43 -15.01 -3.01
CA ARG A 71 -20.72 -16.45 -2.97
C ARG A 71 -21.45 -16.84 -1.69
N HIS A 72 -21.09 -16.26 -0.55
CA HIS A 72 -21.74 -16.52 0.72
C HIS A 72 -23.20 -16.04 0.70
N LEU A 73 -23.45 -14.82 0.21
CA LEU A 73 -24.79 -14.26 0.05
C LEU A 73 -25.64 -15.10 -0.91
N GLN A 74 -25.08 -15.53 -2.04
CA GLN A 74 -25.76 -16.43 -2.98
C GLN A 74 -26.14 -17.76 -2.31
N ASN A 75 -25.24 -18.36 -1.53
CA ASN A 75 -25.50 -19.61 -0.82
C ASN A 75 -26.60 -19.46 0.25
N ILE A 76 -26.56 -18.40 1.05
CA ILE A 76 -27.60 -18.12 2.04
C ILE A 76 -28.95 -17.94 1.34
N CYS A 77 -28.99 -17.12 0.29
CA CYS A 77 -30.23 -16.82 -0.44
C CYS A 77 -30.83 -18.08 -1.08
N TYR A 78 -29.99 -18.96 -1.63
CA TYR A 78 -30.43 -20.25 -2.18
C TYR A 78 -31.03 -21.18 -1.11
N LEU A 79 -30.40 -21.23 0.06
CA LEU A 79 -30.87 -22.08 1.17
C LEU A 79 -32.18 -21.55 1.76
N THR A 80 -32.35 -20.24 1.92
CA THR A 80 -33.59 -19.65 2.43
C THR A 80 -34.76 -19.81 1.46
N LEU A 81 -34.52 -19.70 0.14
CA LEU A 81 -35.54 -19.94 -0.88
C LEU A 81 -35.99 -21.40 -0.97
N LYS A 82 -35.14 -22.35 -0.58
CA LYS A 82 -35.46 -23.80 -0.58
C LYS A 82 -36.23 -24.28 0.64
N THR A 83 -36.24 -23.51 1.72
CA THR A 83 -36.91 -23.86 2.99
C THR A 83 -38.33 -23.29 3.14
N CYS A 84 -38.81 -22.52 2.15
CA CYS A 84 -40.19 -22.02 2.08
C CYS A 84 -41.07 -22.89 1.19
#